data_AF-A0A2W4WBI1-F1
#
_entry.id   AF-A0A2W4WBI1-F1
#
_cell.length_a   1.000
_cell.length_b   1.000
_cell.length_c   1.000
_cell.angle_alpha   90.00
_cell.angle_beta   90.00
_cell.angle_gamma   90.00
#
_symmetry.space_group_name_H-M   'P 1'
#
loop_
_entity.id
_entity.type
_entity.pdbx_description
1 polymer ?
#
loop_
_entity_poly.entity_id
_entity_poly.type
_entity_poly.pdbx_seq_one_letter_code
_entity_poly.pdbx_strand_id
1 'polypeptide(L)' 'MPTVLQVGPYSFIFFSSDRGEPAHIHVKRDRQLVKFWLSPVWPLSSFRPRGRSIDI' A
#
# COMPACT_ATOMS: atom_id res chain seq x y z
N MET A 1 13.54 -9.14 7.52
CA MET A 1 12.37 -8.39 7.00
C MET A 1 11.62 -9.32 6.06
N PRO A 2 10.34 -9.61 6.29
CA PRO A 2 9.57 -10.46 5.38
C PRO A 2 9.25 -9.69 4.08
N THR A 3 9.40 -10.36 2.93
CA THR A 3 8.89 -9.90 1.64
C THR A 3 7.38 -10.12 1.63
N VAL A 4 6.61 -9.06 1.44
CA VAL A 4 5.13 -9.10 1.50
C VAL A 4 4.56 -9.64 0.20
N LEU A 5 5.18 -9.30 -0.90
CA LEU A 5 4.81 -9.73 -2.24
C LEU A 5 6.07 -9.83 -3.11
N GLN A 6 6.13 -10.85 -3.97
CA GLN A 6 7.17 -10.97 -4.97
C GLN A 6 6.54 -11.22 -6.34
N VAL A 7 6.88 -10.38 -7.31
CA VAL A 7 6.41 -10.51 -8.70
C VAL A 7 7.64 -10.52 -9.60
N GLY A 8 8.02 -11.71 -10.07
CA GLY A 8 9.26 -11.90 -10.84
C GLY A 8 10.49 -11.35 -10.09
N PRO A 9 11.27 -10.44 -10.70
CA PRO A 9 12.47 -9.86 -10.07
C PRO A 9 12.19 -8.72 -9.08
N TYR A 10 10.91 -8.38 -8.83
CA TYR A 10 10.52 -7.31 -7.93
C TYR A 10 10.09 -7.85 -6.57
N SER A 11 10.72 -7.37 -5.50
CA SER A 11 10.37 -7.71 -4.12
C SER A 11 9.76 -6.49 -3.43
N PHE A 12 8.54 -6.65 -2.91
CA PHE A 12 7.81 -5.62 -2.17
C PHE A 12 8.01 -5.85 -0.67
N ILE A 13 8.50 -4.82 0.03
CA ILE A 13 8.95 -4.90 1.43
C ILE A 13 8.38 -3.71 2.21
N PHE A 14 7.90 -3.97 3.43
CA PHE A 14 7.62 -2.91 4.41
C PHE A 14 8.79 -2.76 5.38
N PHE A 15 9.23 -1.52 5.61
CA PHE A 15 10.24 -1.23 6.61
C PHE A 15 9.55 -0.88 7.93
N SER A 16 9.82 -1.67 8.96
CA SER A 16 9.26 -1.45 10.31
C SER A 16 9.86 -0.23 11.03
N SER A 17 10.88 0.41 10.44
CA SER A 17 11.56 1.58 11.01
C SER A 17 10.95 2.92 10.59
N ASP A 18 10.03 2.93 9.62
CA ASP A 18 9.40 4.17 9.12
C ASP A 18 8.24 4.63 10.02
N ARG A 19 8.56 4.85 11.30
CA ARG A 19 7.59 5.33 12.28
C ARG A 19 7.20 6.77 11.92
N GLY A 20 5.92 6.97 11.61
CA GLY A 20 5.34 8.30 11.37
C GLY A 20 5.33 8.77 9.91
N GLU A 21 5.86 7.97 8.97
CA GLU A 21 5.69 8.26 7.55
C GLU A 21 4.29 7.81 7.07
N PRO A 22 3.68 8.52 6.09
CA PRO A 22 2.48 8.05 5.41
C PRO A 22 2.65 6.62 4.87
N ALA A 23 1.56 5.87 4.75
CA ALA A 23 1.57 4.50 4.25
C ALA A 23 2.32 4.42 2.91
N HIS A 24 3.37 3.61 2.84
CA HIS A 24 4.19 3.45 1.65
C HIS A 24 4.77 2.04 1.58
N ILE A 25 5.27 1.67 0.39
CA ILE A 25 5.89 0.37 0.14
C ILE A 25 7.23 0.54 -0.57
N HIS A 26 8.20 -0.28 -0.19
CA HIS A 26 9.48 -0.32 -0.87
C HIS A 26 9.50 -1.43 -1.92
N VAL A 27 9.87 -1.08 -3.14
CA VAL A 27 10.05 -2.02 -4.25
C VAL A 27 11.53 -2.17 -4.49
N LYS A 28 12.04 -3.38 -4.31
CA LYS A 28 13.43 -3.75 -4.57
C LYS A 28 13.53 -4.51 -5.88
N ARG A 29 14.53 -4.16 -6.69
CA ARG A 29 14.98 -4.95 -7.84
C ARG A 29 16.50 -4.90 -7.91
N ASP A 30 17.16 -6.06 -7.85
CA ASP A 30 18.62 -6.17 -7.83
C ASP A 30 19.26 -5.27 -6.74
N ARG A 31 20.01 -4.24 -7.17
CA ARG A 31 20.63 -3.22 -6.29
C ARG A 31 19.83 -1.92 -6.20
N GLN A 32 18.64 -1.87 -6.79
CA GLN A 32 17.78 -0.70 -6.80
C GLN A 32 16.65 -0.85 -5.78
N LEU A 33 16.33 0.26 -5.12
CA LEU A 33 15.25 0.37 -4.15
C LEU A 33 14.47 1.65 -4.43
N VAL A 34 13.14 1.54 -4.55
CA VAL A 34 12.26 2.68 -4.78
C VAL A 34 11.17 2.71 -3.70
N LYS A 35 10.85 3.91 -3.22
CA LYS A 35 9.78 4.18 -2.27
C LYS A 35 8.54 4.68 -3.00
N PHE A 36 7.41 3.98 -2.82
CA PHE A 36 6.11 4.38 -3.36
C PHE A 36 5.13 4.72 -2.24
N TRP A 37 4.63 5.95 -2.25
CA TRP A 37 3.59 6.41 -1.34
C TRP A 37 2.24 5.85 -1.77
N LEU A 38 1.57 5.14 -0.86
CA LEU A 38 0.19 4.76 -1.04
C LEU A 38 -0.65 6.00 -0.73
N SER A 39 -1.36 6.52 -1.74
CA SER A 39 -2.42 7.51 -1.49
C SER A 39 -3.35 6.98 -0.41
N PRO A 40 -3.98 7.85 0.40
CA PRO A 40 -4.72 7.43 1.58
C PRO A 40 -5.65 6.26 1.26
N VAL A 41 -5.30 5.09 1.78
CA VAL A 41 -6.19 3.95 1.78
C VAL A 41 -7.27 4.29 2.79
N TRP A 42 -8.43 4.73 2.30
CA TRP A 42 -9.57 4.93 3.21
C TRP A 42 -9.82 3.60 3.90
N PRO A 43 -9.83 3.56 5.24
CA PRO A 43 -10.26 2.37 5.95
C PRO A 43 -11.63 1.96 5.40
N LEU A 44 -11.85 0.68 5.17
CA LEU A 44 -13.18 0.20 4.76
C LEU A 44 -14.27 0.62 5.77
N SER A 45 -13.91 0.83 7.04
CA SER A 45 -14.78 1.41 8.07
C SER A 45 -15.19 2.88 7.83
N SER A 46 -14.42 3.62 7.01
CA SER A 46 -14.72 4.99 6.59
C SER A 46 -15.53 5.04 5.28
N PHE A 47 -15.72 3.90 4.60
CA PHE A 47 -16.62 3.82 3.47
C PHE A 47 -18.07 3.84 3.98
N ARG A 48 -18.64 5.05 4.12
CA ARG A 48 -20.08 5.24 4.29
C ARG A 48 -20.70 5.37 2.90
N PRO A 49 -21.28 4.31 2.31
CA PRO A 49 -22.12 4.50 1.15
C PRO A 49 -23.30 5.37 1.60
N ARG A 50 -23.35 6.63 1.17
CA ARG A 50 -24.58 7.41 1.23
C ARG A 50 -25.53 6.73 0.27
N GLY A 51 -26.44 5.92 0.82
CA GLY A 51 -27.50 5.27 0.08
C GLY A 51 -28.26 6.31 -0.73
N ARG A 52 -28.09 6.27 -2.05
CA ARG A 52 -29.07 6.76 -2.99
C ARG A 52 -29.53 5.51 -3.71
N SER A 53 -30.74 5.06 -3.38
CA SER A 53 -31.42 4.02 -4.16
C SER A 53 -31.44 4.52 -5.60
N ILE A 54 -30.79 3.79 -6.50
CA ILE A 54 -31.07 3.90 -7.92
C ILE A 54 -32.06 2.78 -8.13
N ASP A 55 -33.33 3.10 -8.01
CA ASP A 55 -34.41 2.21 -8.42
C ASP A 55 -34.27 2.05 -9.94
N ILE A 56 -34.08 0.81 -10.38
CA ILE A 56 -33.97 0.39 -11.79
C ILE A 56 -35.37 0.25 -12.37
#